data_AF-A0A953G4T4-F1
#
_entry.id   AF-A0A953G4T4-F1
#
_cell.length_a   1.000
_cell.length_b   1.000
_cell.length_c   1.000
_cell.angle_alpha   90.00
_cell.angle_beta   90.00
_cell.angle_gamma   90.00
#
_symmetry.space_group_name_H-M   'P 1'
#
loop_
_entity.id
_entity.type
_entity.pdbx_description
1 polymer ?
#
loop_
_entity_poly.entity_id
_entity_poly.type
_entity_poly.pdbx_seq_one_letter_code
_entity_poly.pdbx_strand_id
1 'polypeptide(L)'
;MPTSLHSPLVIRALHDMERDFAGKLRKTPPGWQGEIIPFFRHLEEVGASLARRGYDPEVVAAGVLHDAIEDLPKLWSRDRIVREYSPRIAELVDWVTQQDKKISWEERNVLYNNRIAGAPTEAIAISMADKESNIAGLLGYLKNGYGVAQILKRGWATNSDKFHELKKIYEERLPARDVLEFEMALQQLDILGPRCEVPKVGETIYIPTTLHMSHGADDCMGGRATIIEVSANIITVQQLPHLKFNWHESLAEQQSELRARFGDEVARPLSEHRSELH
;
A
#
# COMPACT_ATOMS: atom_id res chain seq x y z
N MET A 1 34.81 1.43 -2.77
CA MET A 1 34.18 0.46 -3.70
C MET A 1 33.44 1.25 -4.76
N PRO A 2 33.56 0.96 -6.07
CA PRO A 2 32.66 1.56 -7.04
C PRO A 2 31.21 1.25 -6.63
N THR A 3 30.37 2.28 -6.58
CA THR A 3 28.95 2.12 -6.26
C THR A 3 28.31 1.20 -7.30
N SER A 4 27.50 0.23 -6.86
CA SER A 4 26.84 -0.75 -7.73
C SER A 4 26.03 -0.10 -8.86
N LEU A 5 25.63 1.16 -8.68
CA LEU A 5 24.96 2.00 -9.67
C LEU A 5 25.72 2.14 -11.01
N HIS A 6 27.06 2.12 -10.98
CA HIS A 6 27.88 2.25 -12.21
C HIS A 6 28.23 0.90 -12.85
N SER A 7 27.66 -0.21 -12.34
CA SER A 7 27.84 -1.51 -12.97
C SER A 7 27.25 -1.50 -14.39
N PRO A 8 27.92 -2.09 -15.40
CA PRO A 8 27.36 -2.24 -16.75
C PRO A 8 25.99 -2.91 -16.75
N LEU A 9 25.74 -3.81 -15.81
CA LEU A 9 24.45 -4.50 -15.62
C LEU A 9 23.33 -3.51 -15.23
N VAL A 10 23.61 -2.63 -14.28
CA VAL A 10 22.65 -1.62 -13.80
C VAL A 10 22.42 -0.55 -14.85
N ILE A 11 23.49 -0.09 -15.51
CA ILE A 11 23.39 0.87 -16.63
C ILE A 11 22.51 0.31 -17.75
N ARG A 12 22.67 -0.97 -18.09
CA ARG A 12 21.81 -1.64 -19.06
C ARG A 12 20.34 -1.65 -18.62
N ALA A 13 20.06 -2.03 -17.37
CA ALA A 13 18.71 -2.01 -16.82
C ALA A 13 18.08 -0.62 -16.90
N LEU A 14 18.84 0.42 -16.54
CA LEU A 14 18.39 1.81 -16.62
C LEU A 14 18.08 2.22 -18.07
N HIS A 15 18.97 1.96 -19.02
CA HIS A 15 18.71 2.29 -20.43
C HIS A 15 17.50 1.53 -21.01
N ASP A 16 17.36 0.25 -20.67
CA ASP A 16 16.23 -0.56 -21.12
C ASP A 16 14.91 -0.02 -20.54
N MET A 17 14.89 0.36 -19.27
CA MET A 17 13.72 0.96 -18.63
C MET A 17 13.42 2.36 -19.13
N GLU A 18 14.41 3.23 -19.32
CA GLU A 18 14.22 4.57 -19.86
C GLU A 18 13.55 4.51 -21.24
N ARG A 19 14.04 3.63 -22.11
CA ARG A 19 13.48 3.41 -23.44
C ARG A 19 12.08 2.83 -23.38
N ASP A 20 11.85 1.77 -22.60
CA ASP A 20 10.61 1.01 -22.66
C ASP A 20 9.47 1.66 -21.83
N PHE A 21 9.80 2.45 -20.79
CA PHE A 21 8.85 3.30 -20.06
C PHE A 21 8.70 4.70 -20.66
N ALA A 22 9.31 4.98 -21.83
CA ALA A 22 9.20 6.27 -22.49
C ALA A 22 7.72 6.66 -22.69
N GLY A 23 7.37 7.88 -22.26
CA GLY A 23 6.00 8.39 -22.30
C GLY A 23 5.08 7.95 -21.15
N LYS A 24 5.52 7.03 -20.28
CA LYS A 24 4.79 6.72 -19.04
C LYS A 24 5.13 7.75 -17.97
N LEU A 25 4.09 8.31 -17.35
CA LEU A 25 4.19 9.39 -16.38
C LEU A 25 3.74 8.91 -15.00
N ARG A 26 4.30 9.47 -13.93
CA ARG A 26 3.78 9.25 -12.58
C ARG A 26 2.37 9.85 -12.48
N LYS A 27 1.52 9.20 -11.69
CA LYS A 27 0.17 9.70 -11.41
C LYS A 27 0.28 10.96 -10.55
N THR A 28 -0.46 12.00 -10.94
CA THR A 28 -0.55 13.28 -10.24
C THR A 28 -1.99 13.53 -9.76
N PRO A 29 -2.18 14.31 -8.69
CA PRO A 29 -3.51 14.69 -8.24
C PRO A 29 -4.20 15.61 -9.28
N PRO A 30 -5.55 15.65 -9.33
CA PRO A 30 -6.29 16.58 -10.18
C PRO A 30 -5.87 18.03 -9.91
N GLY A 31 -5.58 18.77 -10.98
CA GLY A 31 -5.13 20.17 -10.88
C GLY A 31 -3.66 20.32 -10.47
N TRP A 32 -2.83 19.29 -10.63
CA TRP A 32 -1.37 19.42 -10.47
C TRP A 32 -0.80 20.49 -11.40
N GLN A 33 -0.13 21.50 -10.83
CA GLN A 33 0.48 22.62 -11.58
C GLN A 33 2.00 22.51 -11.70
N GLY A 34 2.63 21.53 -11.05
CA GLY A 34 4.07 21.30 -11.14
C GLY A 34 4.45 20.47 -12.37
N GLU A 35 5.75 20.18 -12.50
CA GLU A 35 6.26 19.30 -13.54
C GLU A 35 5.67 17.89 -13.38
N ILE A 36 5.25 17.28 -14.50
CA ILE A 36 4.82 15.88 -14.50
C ILE A 36 6.05 15.01 -14.65
N ILE A 37 6.36 14.25 -13.59
CA ILE A 37 7.58 13.46 -13.51
C ILE A 37 7.43 12.17 -14.34
N PRO A 38 8.39 11.83 -15.22
CA PRO A 38 8.43 10.53 -15.90
C PRO A 38 8.45 9.37 -14.91
N PHE A 39 7.74 8.29 -15.23
CA PHE A 39 7.72 7.10 -14.37
C PHE A 39 9.11 6.50 -14.19
N PHE A 40 9.98 6.62 -15.19
CA PHE A 40 11.38 6.19 -15.12
C PHE A 40 12.12 6.73 -13.87
N ARG A 41 11.81 7.95 -13.40
CA ARG A 41 12.42 8.49 -12.17
C ARG A 41 12.17 7.60 -10.95
N HIS A 42 10.98 6.98 -10.85
CA HIS A 42 10.68 6.04 -9.78
C HIS A 42 11.65 4.85 -9.79
N LEU A 43 11.91 4.29 -10.98
CA LEU A 43 12.83 3.16 -11.15
C LEU A 43 14.28 3.55 -10.81
N GLU A 44 14.69 4.77 -11.17
CA GLU A 44 15.98 5.34 -10.78
C GLU A 44 16.09 5.51 -9.26
N GLU A 45 15.05 6.04 -8.60
CA GLU A 45 15.00 6.25 -7.15
C GLU A 45 15.16 4.91 -6.40
N VAL A 46 14.48 3.85 -6.86
CA VAL A 46 14.57 2.50 -6.29
C VAL A 46 15.98 1.92 -6.45
N GLY A 47 16.54 1.97 -7.67
CA GLY A 47 17.90 1.49 -7.93
C GLY A 47 18.95 2.27 -7.11
N ALA A 48 18.81 3.59 -7.03
CA ALA A 48 19.69 4.44 -6.25
C ALA A 48 19.59 4.16 -4.74
N SER A 49 18.38 3.90 -4.20
CA SER A 49 18.17 3.53 -2.80
C SER A 49 18.95 2.26 -2.43
N LEU A 50 18.83 1.23 -3.26
CA LEU A 50 19.54 -0.05 -3.07
C LEU A 50 21.06 0.11 -3.22
N ALA A 51 21.52 0.86 -4.22
CA ALA A 51 22.94 1.09 -4.42
C ALA A 51 23.59 1.84 -3.26
N ARG A 52 22.90 2.84 -2.67
CA ARG A 52 23.39 3.56 -1.48
C ARG A 52 23.49 2.69 -0.23
N ARG A 53 22.64 1.68 -0.10
CA ARG A 53 22.67 0.66 0.97
C ARG A 53 23.73 -0.42 0.76
N GLY A 54 24.44 -0.39 -0.38
CA GLY A 54 25.54 -1.31 -0.68
C GLY A 54 25.11 -2.67 -1.21
N TYR A 55 23.86 -2.81 -1.70
CA TYR A 55 23.43 -4.02 -2.39
C TYR A 55 24.21 -4.24 -3.69
N ASP A 56 24.40 -5.51 -4.06
CA ASP A 56 25.15 -5.90 -5.25
C ASP A 56 24.42 -5.52 -6.55
N PRO A 57 25.14 -5.43 -7.68
CA PRO A 57 24.56 -4.98 -8.94
C PRO A 57 23.33 -5.75 -9.44
N GLU A 58 23.18 -7.04 -9.12
CA GLU A 58 21.98 -7.78 -9.56
C GLU A 58 20.74 -7.37 -8.76
N VAL A 59 20.88 -7.11 -7.46
CA VAL A 59 19.78 -6.61 -6.62
C VAL A 59 19.37 -5.21 -7.08
N VAL A 60 20.35 -4.35 -7.37
CA VAL A 60 20.09 -3.01 -7.91
C VAL A 60 19.39 -3.09 -9.27
N ALA A 61 19.85 -3.96 -10.17
CA ALA A 61 19.21 -4.17 -11.46
C ALA A 61 17.78 -4.72 -11.32
N ALA A 62 17.55 -5.66 -10.40
CA ALA A 62 16.22 -6.17 -10.09
C ALA A 62 15.29 -5.07 -9.54
N GLY A 63 15.81 -4.16 -8.70
CA GLY A 63 15.07 -2.98 -8.27
C GLY A 63 14.71 -2.02 -9.40
N VAL A 64 15.61 -1.80 -10.36
CA VAL A 64 15.30 -1.01 -11.57
C VAL A 64 14.23 -1.69 -12.44
N LEU A 65 14.24 -3.02 -12.51
CA LEU A 65 13.31 -3.81 -13.33
C LEU A 65 11.99 -4.19 -12.63
N HIS A 66 11.79 -3.82 -11.36
CA HIS A 66 10.76 -4.43 -10.51
C HIS A 66 9.33 -4.31 -11.08
N ASP A 67 9.00 -3.18 -11.72
CA ASP A 67 7.69 -2.94 -12.32
C ASP A 67 7.58 -3.45 -13.76
N ALA A 68 8.68 -3.87 -14.41
CA ALA A 68 8.70 -4.15 -15.84
C ALA A 68 7.65 -5.18 -16.26
N ILE A 69 7.52 -6.28 -15.50
CA ILE A 69 6.53 -7.34 -15.77
C ILE A 69 5.10 -6.85 -15.50
N GLU A 70 4.87 -6.13 -14.40
CA GLU A 70 3.53 -5.68 -13.99
C GLU A 70 2.95 -4.61 -14.93
N ASP A 71 3.82 -3.71 -15.38
CA ASP A 71 3.44 -2.48 -16.06
C ASP A 71 3.64 -2.53 -17.58
N LEU A 72 4.52 -3.41 -18.07
CA LEU A 72 4.77 -3.64 -19.49
C LEU A 72 4.69 -5.14 -19.84
N PRO A 73 3.61 -5.87 -19.48
CA PRO A 73 3.52 -7.34 -19.64
C PRO A 73 3.57 -7.83 -21.11
N LYS A 74 3.41 -6.92 -22.08
CA LYS A 74 3.56 -7.24 -23.52
C LYS A 74 5.01 -7.20 -23.98
N LEU A 75 5.88 -6.50 -23.26
CA LEU A 75 7.29 -6.30 -23.60
C LEU A 75 8.21 -7.09 -22.65
N TRP A 76 7.80 -7.25 -21.39
CA TRP A 76 8.61 -7.84 -20.34
C TRP A 76 7.95 -9.10 -19.80
N SER A 77 8.76 -10.15 -19.69
CA SER A 77 8.38 -11.44 -19.11
C SER A 77 9.52 -11.98 -18.26
N ARG A 78 9.20 -12.89 -17.35
CA ARG A 78 10.22 -13.57 -16.53
C ARG A 78 11.28 -14.23 -17.40
N ASP A 79 10.89 -14.92 -18.47
CA ASP A 79 11.81 -15.61 -19.38
C ASP A 79 12.74 -14.65 -20.13
N ARG A 80 12.25 -13.45 -20.47
CA ARG A 80 13.07 -12.40 -21.03
C ARG A 80 14.16 -11.97 -20.05
N ILE A 81 13.80 -11.72 -18.79
CA ILE A 81 14.76 -11.30 -17.76
C ILE A 81 15.80 -12.40 -17.51
N VAL A 82 15.41 -13.68 -17.46
CA VAL A 82 16.37 -14.79 -17.35
C VAL A 82 17.39 -14.77 -18.49
N ARG A 83 16.92 -14.60 -19.72
CA ARG A 83 17.77 -14.63 -20.92
C ARG A 83 18.67 -13.41 -21.05
N GLU A 84 18.16 -12.23 -20.73
CA GLU A 84 18.84 -10.96 -20.98
C GLU A 84 19.68 -10.48 -19.80
N TYR A 85 19.35 -10.89 -18.57
CA TYR A 85 19.99 -10.49 -17.33
C TYR A 85 20.55 -11.70 -16.58
N SER A 86 19.78 -12.27 -15.65
CA SER A 86 20.16 -13.51 -14.95
C SER A 86 18.94 -14.18 -14.29
N PRO A 87 19.03 -15.49 -13.97
CA PRO A 87 18.00 -16.19 -13.21
C PRO A 87 17.72 -15.55 -11.84
N ARG A 88 18.75 -15.05 -11.15
CA ARG A 88 18.62 -14.38 -9.84
C ARG A 88 17.82 -13.09 -9.95
N ILE A 89 18.09 -12.27 -10.96
CA ILE A 89 17.29 -11.04 -11.21
C ILE A 89 15.84 -11.39 -11.49
N ALA A 90 15.58 -12.38 -12.34
CA ALA A 90 14.22 -12.80 -12.66
C ALA A 90 13.46 -13.33 -11.43
N GLU A 91 14.14 -14.02 -10.52
CA GLU A 91 13.56 -14.47 -9.25
C GLU A 91 13.21 -13.29 -8.34
N LEU A 92 14.14 -12.35 -8.15
CA LEU A 92 13.90 -11.17 -7.31
C LEU A 92 12.75 -10.30 -7.85
N VAL A 93 12.70 -10.07 -9.17
CA VAL A 93 11.60 -9.34 -9.82
C VAL A 93 10.27 -10.08 -9.63
N ASP A 94 10.26 -11.42 -9.77
CA ASP A 94 9.04 -12.20 -9.56
C ASP A 94 8.52 -12.05 -8.12
N TRP A 95 9.39 -12.08 -7.10
CA TRP A 95 8.99 -11.89 -5.71
C TRP A 95 8.20 -10.60 -5.48
N VAL A 96 8.61 -9.50 -6.13
CA VAL A 96 8.02 -8.16 -5.93
C VAL A 96 6.96 -7.78 -6.97
N THR A 97 6.68 -8.62 -7.96
CA THR A 97 5.62 -8.41 -8.96
C THR A 97 4.25 -8.73 -8.35
N GLN A 98 3.27 -7.80 -8.42
CA GLN A 98 1.90 -8.13 -8.02
C GLN A 98 1.24 -9.04 -9.06
N GLN A 99 0.78 -10.20 -8.60
CA GLN A 99 0.08 -11.17 -9.44
C GLN A 99 -1.41 -10.84 -9.53
N ASP A 100 -1.99 -11.16 -10.69
CA ASP A 100 -3.42 -11.24 -10.99
C ASP A 100 -4.30 -9.99 -10.65
N LYS A 101 -4.57 -9.18 -11.67
CA LYS A 101 -5.46 -8.00 -11.57
C LYS A 101 -6.96 -8.38 -11.55
N LYS A 102 -7.33 -9.66 -11.51
CA LYS A 102 -8.74 -10.12 -11.48
C LYS A 102 -9.36 -10.11 -10.09
N ILE A 103 -8.55 -10.12 -9.03
CA ILE A 103 -9.02 -10.06 -7.64
C ILE A 103 -9.02 -8.61 -7.11
N SER A 104 -9.67 -8.38 -5.98
CA SER A 104 -9.77 -7.03 -5.40
C SER A 104 -8.40 -6.46 -5.01
N TRP A 105 -8.34 -5.14 -4.83
CA TRP A 105 -7.09 -4.49 -4.44
C TRP A 105 -6.67 -4.89 -3.02
N GLU A 106 -7.65 -5.02 -2.14
CA GLU A 106 -7.52 -5.44 -0.75
C GLU A 106 -6.93 -6.85 -0.67
N GLU A 107 -7.48 -7.80 -1.43
CA GLU A 107 -6.94 -9.16 -1.53
C GLU A 107 -5.52 -9.17 -2.10
N ARG A 108 -5.23 -8.36 -3.14
CA ARG A 108 -3.86 -8.24 -3.67
C ARG A 108 -2.88 -7.74 -2.62
N ASN A 109 -3.29 -6.78 -1.77
CA ASN A 109 -2.42 -6.23 -0.75
C ASN A 109 -2.10 -7.27 0.34
N VAL A 110 -3.10 -8.03 0.78
CA VAL A 110 -2.91 -9.14 1.74
C VAL A 110 -1.99 -10.22 1.15
N LEU A 111 -2.25 -10.64 -0.08
CA LEU A 111 -1.41 -11.64 -0.76
C LEU A 111 0.02 -11.15 -0.97
N TYR A 112 0.20 -9.87 -1.31
CA TYR A 112 1.51 -9.27 -1.46
C TYR A 112 2.27 -9.25 -0.13
N ASN A 113 1.63 -8.81 0.96
CA ASN A 113 2.27 -8.79 2.29
C ASN A 113 2.68 -10.20 2.73
N ASN A 114 1.79 -11.20 2.56
CA ASN A 114 2.09 -12.59 2.88
C ASN A 114 3.26 -13.14 2.03
N ARG A 115 3.31 -12.78 0.75
CA ARG A 115 4.40 -13.15 -0.17
C ARG A 115 5.72 -12.52 0.26
N ILE A 116 5.73 -11.23 0.58
CA ILE A 116 6.94 -10.50 1.00
C ILE A 116 7.46 -10.98 2.36
N ALA A 117 6.59 -11.38 3.29
CA ALA A 117 7.00 -11.98 4.56
C ALA A 117 7.86 -13.24 4.37
N GLY A 118 7.59 -14.03 3.31
CA GLY A 118 8.36 -15.23 2.95
C GLY A 118 9.52 -14.99 1.98
N ALA A 119 9.75 -13.75 1.53
CA ALA A 119 10.71 -13.45 0.48
C ALA A 119 12.18 -13.46 0.99
N PRO A 120 13.16 -13.62 0.07
CA PRO A 120 14.57 -13.41 0.40
C PRO A 120 14.83 -11.94 0.78
N THR A 121 15.85 -11.70 1.61
CA THR A 121 16.20 -10.38 2.15
C THR A 121 16.33 -9.31 1.06
N GLU A 122 16.92 -9.67 -0.08
CA GLU A 122 17.10 -8.77 -1.22
C GLU A 122 15.77 -8.35 -1.87
N ALA A 123 14.78 -9.26 -1.94
CA ALA A 123 13.45 -8.92 -2.44
C ALA A 123 12.67 -8.04 -1.45
N ILE A 124 12.84 -8.28 -0.14
CA ILE A 124 12.29 -7.41 0.90
C ILE A 124 12.89 -5.99 0.79
N ALA A 125 14.19 -5.88 0.53
CA ALA A 125 14.86 -4.60 0.32
C ALA A 125 14.35 -3.87 -0.93
N ILE A 126 14.12 -4.58 -2.04
CA ILE A 126 13.51 -4.00 -3.25
C ILE A 126 12.10 -3.50 -2.94
N SER A 127 11.29 -4.30 -2.22
CA SER A 127 9.95 -3.89 -1.80
C SER A 127 9.99 -2.61 -0.97
N MET A 128 10.89 -2.52 0.00
CA MET A 128 11.08 -1.34 0.83
C MET A 128 11.45 -0.10 -0.01
N ALA A 129 12.45 -0.21 -0.89
CA ALA A 129 12.89 0.89 -1.75
C ALA A 129 11.78 1.39 -2.69
N ASP A 130 10.94 0.51 -3.24
CA ASP A 130 9.73 0.88 -3.98
C ASP A 130 8.78 1.71 -3.10
N LYS A 131 8.47 1.23 -1.89
CA LYS A 131 7.59 1.96 -0.97
C LYS A 131 8.19 3.30 -0.53
N GLU A 132 9.51 3.42 -0.35
CA GLU A 132 10.17 4.71 -0.10
C GLU A 132 9.91 5.72 -1.23
N SER A 133 10.10 5.32 -2.49
CA SER A 133 9.85 6.21 -3.63
C SER A 133 8.37 6.58 -3.77
N ASN A 134 7.46 5.68 -3.40
CA ASN A 134 6.02 5.98 -3.36
C ASN A 134 5.68 6.98 -2.26
N ILE A 135 6.20 6.79 -1.04
CA ILE A 135 6.02 7.73 0.07
C ILE A 135 6.59 9.11 -0.29
N ALA A 136 7.78 9.17 -0.89
CA ALA A 136 8.39 10.42 -1.34
C ALA A 136 7.49 11.19 -2.33
N GLY A 137 6.86 10.47 -3.28
CA GLY A 137 5.88 11.05 -4.19
C GLY A 137 4.66 11.63 -3.47
N LEU A 138 4.08 10.88 -2.52
CA LEU A 138 2.95 11.33 -1.70
C LEU A 138 3.30 12.58 -0.88
N LEU A 139 4.45 12.57 -0.22
CA LEU A 139 4.98 13.70 0.54
C LEU A 139 5.15 14.94 -0.34
N GLY A 140 5.60 14.77 -1.58
CA GLY A 140 5.70 15.85 -2.56
C GLY A 140 4.35 16.54 -2.77
N TYR A 141 3.26 15.78 -2.97
CA TYR A 141 1.93 16.34 -3.16
C TYR A 141 1.37 17.00 -1.90
N LEU A 142 1.52 16.36 -0.73
CA LEU A 142 1.05 16.92 0.55
C LEU A 142 1.75 18.25 0.88
N LYS A 143 3.07 18.34 0.65
CA LYS A 143 3.85 19.58 0.87
C LYS A 143 3.44 20.72 -0.06
N ASN A 144 2.85 20.41 -1.21
CA ASN A 144 2.28 21.39 -2.15
C ASN A 144 0.80 21.70 -1.88
N GLY A 145 0.26 21.26 -0.74
CA GLY A 145 -1.09 21.62 -0.28
C GLY A 145 -2.23 20.78 -0.90
N TYR A 146 -1.92 19.68 -1.59
CA TYR A 146 -2.95 18.77 -2.09
C TYR A 146 -3.49 17.90 -0.95
N GLY A 147 -4.82 17.80 -0.83
CA GLY A 147 -5.47 16.98 0.17
C GLY A 147 -5.40 15.48 -0.16
N VAL A 148 -5.46 14.63 0.86
CA VAL A 148 -5.42 13.16 0.70
C VAL A 148 -6.46 12.65 -0.30
N ALA A 149 -7.70 13.13 -0.24
CA ALA A 149 -8.76 12.68 -1.14
C ALA A 149 -8.45 12.98 -2.63
N GLN A 150 -7.60 13.97 -2.92
CA GLN A 150 -7.15 14.28 -4.28
C GLN A 150 -6.02 13.34 -4.74
N ILE A 151 -5.24 12.83 -3.80
CA ILE A 151 -4.03 12.03 -4.07
C ILE A 151 -4.35 10.54 -4.07
N LEU A 152 -5.13 10.08 -3.08
CA LEU A 152 -5.35 8.67 -2.75
C LEU A 152 -6.80 8.26 -3.05
N LYS A 153 -6.96 7.36 -4.02
CA LYS A 153 -8.28 6.84 -4.41
C LYS A 153 -8.97 5.98 -3.34
N ARG A 154 -8.21 5.43 -2.39
CA ARG A 154 -8.68 4.50 -1.35
C ARG A 154 -8.63 5.10 0.06
N GLY A 155 -8.48 6.42 0.15
CA GLY A 155 -8.37 7.10 1.44
C GLY A 155 -6.97 7.05 2.05
N TRP A 156 -6.75 7.88 3.07
CA TRP A 156 -5.48 7.94 3.82
C TRP A 156 -5.20 6.62 4.50
N ALA A 157 -6.20 6.28 5.29
CA ALA A 157 -6.42 5.10 6.08
C ALA A 157 -5.78 3.82 5.50
N THR A 158 -6.40 3.27 4.46
CA THR A 158 -5.97 2.04 3.80
C THR A 158 -4.52 2.11 3.27
N ASN A 159 -4.08 3.29 2.79
CA ASN A 159 -2.71 3.44 2.26
C ASN A 159 -1.68 3.51 3.39
N SER A 160 -2.02 4.17 4.50
CA SER A 160 -1.16 4.26 5.67
C SER A 160 -0.94 2.88 6.30
N ASP A 161 -2.02 2.12 6.52
CA ASP A 161 -1.93 0.80 7.14
C ASP A 161 -1.10 -0.16 6.29
N LYS A 162 -1.22 -0.09 4.97
CA LYS A 162 -0.35 -0.84 4.05
C LYS A 162 1.14 -0.59 4.32
N PHE A 163 1.56 0.67 4.47
CA PHE A 163 2.97 0.99 4.73
C PHE A 163 3.41 0.51 6.12
N HIS A 164 2.53 0.61 7.12
CA HIS A 164 2.81 0.15 8.49
C HIS A 164 2.90 -1.37 8.61
N GLU A 165 2.06 -2.13 7.91
CA GLU A 165 2.16 -3.60 7.90
C GLU A 165 3.46 -4.06 7.23
N LEU A 166 3.87 -3.41 6.13
CA LEU A 166 5.15 -3.69 5.48
C LEU A 166 6.34 -3.30 6.36
N LYS A 167 6.25 -2.18 7.12
CA LYS A 167 7.27 -1.76 8.06
C LYS A 167 7.65 -2.86 9.04
N LYS A 168 6.66 -3.56 9.61
CA LYS A 168 6.88 -4.66 10.55
C LYS A 168 7.77 -5.75 9.95
N ILE A 169 7.50 -6.11 8.69
CA ILE A 169 8.30 -7.10 7.95
C ILE A 169 9.72 -6.58 7.72
N TYR A 170 9.86 -5.29 7.35
CA TYR A 170 11.17 -4.68 7.10
C TYR A 170 12.03 -4.63 8.38
N GLU A 171 11.46 -4.21 9.51
CA GLU A 171 12.16 -4.18 10.81
C GLU A 171 12.60 -5.56 11.29
N GLU A 172 11.80 -6.59 11.03
CA GLU A 172 12.12 -7.96 11.42
C GLU A 172 13.24 -8.57 10.56
N ARG A 173 13.28 -8.24 9.25
CA ARG A 173 14.06 -8.97 8.25
C ARG A 173 15.25 -8.22 7.67
N LEU A 174 15.30 -6.90 7.81
CA LEU A 174 16.37 -6.05 7.29
C LEU A 174 17.22 -5.45 8.42
N PRO A 175 18.49 -5.10 8.16
CA PRO A 175 19.29 -4.36 9.12
C PRO A 175 18.65 -3.00 9.46
N ALA A 176 18.60 -2.63 10.74
CA ALA A 176 17.99 -1.36 11.20
C ALA A 176 18.49 -0.11 10.45
N ARG A 177 19.77 -0.09 10.06
CA ARG A 177 20.36 1.01 9.27
C ARG A 177 19.70 1.18 7.89
N ASP A 178 19.22 0.09 7.29
CA ASP A 178 18.64 0.10 5.95
C ASP A 178 17.17 0.54 6.01
N VAL A 179 16.51 0.28 7.14
CA VAL A 179 15.09 0.61 7.41
C VAL A 179 14.90 2.06 7.89
N LEU A 180 15.95 2.70 8.40
CA LEU A 180 15.88 4.05 8.98
C LEU A 180 15.32 5.11 8.02
N GLU A 181 15.75 5.14 6.75
CA GLU A 181 15.23 6.13 5.79
C GLU A 181 13.74 5.91 5.52
N PHE A 182 13.31 4.65 5.41
CA PHE A 182 11.89 4.29 5.26
C PHE A 182 11.08 4.73 6.48
N GLU A 183 11.58 4.49 7.69
CA GLU A 183 10.95 4.94 8.93
C GLU A 183 10.78 6.46 8.99
N MET A 184 11.83 7.21 8.66
CA MET A 184 11.77 8.67 8.64
C MET A 184 10.77 9.18 7.59
N ALA A 185 10.73 8.55 6.42
CA ALA A 185 9.77 8.89 5.37
C ALA A 185 8.33 8.61 5.81
N LEU A 186 8.08 7.45 6.43
CA LEU A 186 6.76 7.08 6.94
C LEU A 186 6.33 8.00 8.10
N GLN A 187 7.21 8.32 9.04
CA GLN A 187 6.93 9.28 10.10
C GLN A 187 6.57 10.66 9.55
N GLN A 188 7.29 11.13 8.52
CA GLN A 188 6.95 12.39 7.87
C GLN A 188 5.58 12.32 7.18
N LEU A 189 5.25 11.17 6.59
CA LEU A 189 3.95 10.92 5.98
C LEU A 189 2.86 11.02 7.05
N ASP A 190 3.01 10.36 8.20
CA ASP A 190 2.06 10.41 9.32
C ASP A 190 1.86 11.83 9.88
N ILE A 191 2.92 12.63 9.94
CA ILE A 191 2.86 14.02 10.40
C ILE A 191 2.06 14.91 9.44
N LEU A 192 2.24 14.72 8.14
CA LEU A 192 1.58 15.54 7.10
C LEU A 192 0.23 14.99 6.67
N GLY A 193 -0.04 13.72 6.99
CA GLY A 193 -1.34 13.10 6.81
C GLY A 193 -2.44 13.78 7.62
N PRO A 194 -3.71 13.56 7.25
CA PRO A 194 -4.83 13.94 8.08
C PRO A 194 -4.66 13.27 9.43
N ARG A 195 -4.65 14.10 10.48
CA ARG A 195 -4.76 13.61 11.85
C ARG A 195 -6.13 12.98 11.99
N CYS A 196 -6.15 11.66 11.89
CA CYS A 196 -7.30 10.89 12.28
C CYS A 196 -7.26 10.82 13.81
N GLU A 197 -8.01 11.70 14.48
CA GLU A 197 -8.18 11.59 15.93
C GLU A 197 -8.87 10.27 16.23
N VAL A 198 -8.24 9.44 17.06
CA VAL A 198 -8.83 8.20 17.52
C VAL A 198 -9.98 8.56 18.47
N PRO A 199 -11.21 8.12 18.19
CA PRO A 199 -12.37 8.46 18.98
C PRO A 199 -12.27 7.78 20.35
N LYS A 200 -12.88 8.40 21.35
CA LYS A 200 -12.78 7.94 22.74
C LYS A 200 -13.89 6.95 23.07
N VAL A 201 -13.64 6.09 24.06
CA VAL A 201 -14.69 5.25 24.66
C VAL A 201 -15.86 6.14 25.10
N GLY A 202 -17.07 5.76 24.69
CA GLY A 202 -18.30 6.52 24.91
C GLY A 202 -18.71 7.45 23.77
N GLU A 203 -17.84 7.71 22.78
CA GLU A 203 -18.21 8.49 21.60
C GLU A 203 -19.10 7.67 20.64
N THR A 204 -19.96 8.37 19.90
CA THR A 204 -20.82 7.76 18.88
C THR A 204 -20.18 7.90 17.51
N ILE A 205 -20.07 6.79 16.80
CA ILE A 205 -19.61 6.70 15.42
C ILE A 205 -20.67 6.04 14.53
N TYR A 206 -20.50 6.10 13.23
CA TYR A 206 -21.31 5.37 12.26
C TYR A 206 -20.51 4.19 11.72
N ILE A 207 -21.15 3.02 11.63
CA ILE A 207 -20.57 1.80 11.06
C ILE A 207 -21.32 1.37 9.79
N PRO A 208 -20.63 0.80 8.79
CA PRO A 208 -21.25 0.35 7.55
C PRO A 208 -22.04 -0.95 7.75
N THR A 209 -22.94 -1.25 6.79
CA THR A 209 -23.55 -2.57 6.65
C THR A 209 -22.48 -3.57 6.18
N THR A 210 -22.28 -4.67 6.91
CA THR A 210 -21.40 -5.77 6.51
C THR A 210 -22.22 -7.01 6.19
N LEU A 211 -21.99 -7.60 5.01
CA LEU A 211 -22.56 -8.87 4.58
C LEU A 211 -21.42 -9.88 4.43
N HIS A 212 -21.47 -11.03 5.10
CA HIS A 212 -20.45 -12.08 4.99
C HIS A 212 -21.06 -13.34 4.36
N MET A 213 -20.61 -13.70 3.15
CA MET A 213 -21.19 -14.80 2.36
C MET A 213 -20.80 -16.22 2.83
N SER A 214 -20.16 -16.38 3.98
CA SER A 214 -19.72 -17.69 4.49
C SER A 214 -20.29 -17.99 5.87
N HIS A 215 -21.33 -18.82 5.90
CA HIS A 215 -21.81 -19.59 7.07
C HIS A 215 -22.29 -18.76 8.29
N GLY A 216 -23.59 -18.43 8.31
CA GLY A 216 -24.44 -18.50 9.52
C GLY A 216 -24.09 -17.66 10.75
N ALA A 217 -23.21 -16.66 10.67
CA ALA A 217 -22.98 -15.73 11.77
C ALA A 217 -22.56 -14.35 11.25
N ASP A 218 -23.34 -13.34 11.66
CA ASP A 218 -22.97 -11.92 11.75
C ASP A 218 -23.07 -11.06 10.48
N ASP A 219 -24.16 -11.22 9.72
CA ASP A 219 -24.65 -10.14 8.87
C ASP A 219 -25.14 -8.98 9.75
N CYS A 220 -24.80 -7.72 9.44
CA CYS A 220 -25.24 -6.56 10.22
C CYS A 220 -25.78 -5.42 9.36
N MET A 221 -26.79 -4.72 9.89
CA MET A 221 -27.22 -3.42 9.40
C MET A 221 -26.34 -2.33 10.03
N GLY A 222 -25.74 -1.48 9.17
CA GLY A 222 -24.99 -0.32 9.59
C GLY A 222 -25.84 0.74 10.29
N GLY A 223 -25.19 1.74 10.87
CA GLY A 223 -25.84 2.80 11.63
C GLY A 223 -24.97 3.37 12.73
N ARG A 224 -25.57 4.18 13.61
CA ARG A 224 -24.93 4.73 14.80
C ARG A 224 -24.55 3.62 15.78
N ALA A 225 -23.34 3.70 16.31
CA ALA A 225 -22.83 2.79 17.31
C ALA A 225 -21.97 3.52 18.35
N THR A 226 -22.01 3.06 19.60
CA THR A 226 -21.26 3.64 20.72
C THR A 226 -20.01 2.82 20.98
N ILE A 227 -18.86 3.50 21.09
CA ILE A 227 -17.57 2.85 21.34
C ILE A 227 -17.51 2.34 22.78
N ILE A 228 -17.15 1.06 22.93
CA ILE A 228 -16.94 0.42 24.25
C ILE A 228 -15.47 0.08 24.51
N GLU A 229 -14.67 -0.06 23.45
CA GLU A 229 -13.24 -0.36 23.56
C GLU A 229 -12.49 0.24 22.37
N VAL A 230 -11.28 0.74 22.65
CA VAL A 230 -10.33 1.22 21.64
C VAL A 230 -8.99 0.57 21.94
N SER A 231 -8.49 -0.24 21.01
CA SER A 231 -7.18 -0.88 21.10
C SER A 231 -6.39 -0.58 19.83
N ALA A 232 -5.43 0.34 19.95
CA ALA A 232 -4.76 0.98 18.81
C ALA A 232 -5.80 1.56 17.82
N ASN A 233 -5.92 0.97 16.62
CA ASN A 233 -6.83 1.41 15.58
C ASN A 233 -8.15 0.61 15.56
N ILE A 234 -8.28 -0.40 16.42
CA ILE A 234 -9.44 -1.27 16.46
C ILE A 234 -10.46 -0.74 17.46
N ILE A 235 -11.69 -0.54 16.98
CA ILE A 235 -12.84 -0.10 17.73
C ILE A 235 -13.80 -1.28 17.91
N THR A 236 -14.20 -1.51 19.15
CA THR A 236 -15.33 -2.38 19.49
C THR A 236 -16.51 -1.48 19.86
N VAL A 237 -17.70 -1.81 19.37
CA VAL A 237 -18.91 -1.03 19.61
C VAL A 237 -19.98 -1.82 20.35
N GLN A 238 -20.82 -1.12 21.12
CA GLN A 238 -21.85 -1.72 21.97
C GLN A 238 -22.88 -2.55 21.18
N GLN A 239 -23.25 -2.08 19.98
CA GLN A 239 -24.33 -2.64 19.17
C GLN A 239 -23.93 -3.99 18.54
N LEU A 240 -22.64 -4.16 18.26
CA LEU A 240 -22.06 -5.33 17.59
C LEU A 240 -20.75 -5.70 18.28
N PRO A 241 -20.79 -6.19 19.54
CA PRO A 241 -19.59 -6.38 20.35
C PRO A 241 -18.68 -7.52 19.86
N HIS A 242 -19.19 -8.38 18.97
CA HIS A 242 -18.44 -9.46 18.32
C HIS A 242 -17.65 -8.97 17.10
N LEU A 243 -18.02 -7.82 16.52
CA LEU A 243 -17.32 -7.23 15.38
C LEU A 243 -16.27 -6.22 15.85
N LYS A 244 -15.15 -6.23 15.14
CA LYS A 244 -14.03 -5.31 15.34
C LYS A 244 -13.90 -4.43 14.11
N PHE A 245 -13.90 -3.12 14.32
CA PHE A 245 -13.83 -2.14 13.26
C PHE A 245 -12.48 -1.46 13.26
N ASN A 246 -11.79 -1.46 12.12
CA ASN A 246 -10.56 -0.68 12.00
C ASN A 246 -10.91 0.78 11.67
N TRP A 247 -10.69 1.67 12.64
CA TRP A 247 -10.93 3.12 12.53
C TRP A 247 -10.12 3.74 11.40
N HIS A 248 -8.86 3.33 11.33
CA HIS A 248 -7.87 3.84 10.39
C HIS A 248 -7.86 3.12 9.06
N GLU A 249 -8.67 2.09 8.79
CA GLU A 249 -8.69 1.47 7.45
C GLU A 249 -9.68 2.14 6.50
N SER A 250 -10.67 2.87 7.03
CA SER A 250 -11.61 3.69 6.25
C SER A 250 -12.70 4.36 7.08
N LEU A 251 -12.99 3.82 8.27
CA LEU A 251 -14.18 4.17 9.03
C LEU A 251 -14.20 5.64 9.45
N ALA A 252 -13.05 6.21 9.80
CA ALA A 252 -12.91 7.61 10.17
C ALA A 252 -13.32 8.57 9.02
N GLU A 253 -12.88 8.29 7.79
CA GLU A 253 -13.18 9.12 6.62
C GLU A 253 -14.64 8.95 6.17
N GLN A 254 -15.20 7.76 6.36
CA GLN A 254 -16.58 7.44 5.99
C GLN A 254 -17.62 8.01 6.96
N GLN A 255 -17.24 8.58 8.11
CA GLN A 255 -18.20 9.06 9.10
C GLN A 255 -19.23 10.05 8.52
N SER A 256 -18.80 10.95 7.64
CA SER A 256 -19.71 11.91 7.01
C SER A 256 -20.70 11.25 6.04
N GLU A 257 -20.22 10.30 5.23
CA GLU A 257 -21.05 9.56 4.27
C GLU A 257 -22.03 8.62 4.99
N LEU A 258 -21.55 7.85 5.97
CA LEU A 258 -22.37 6.94 6.75
C LEU A 258 -23.41 7.69 7.57
N ARG A 259 -23.06 8.87 8.11
CA ARG A 259 -24.03 9.75 8.77
C ARG A 259 -25.12 10.22 7.82
N ALA A 260 -24.77 10.63 6.60
CA ALA A 260 -25.75 11.03 5.60
C ALA A 260 -26.63 9.86 5.16
N ARG A 261 -26.07 8.65 5.09
CA ARG A 261 -26.76 7.43 4.69
C ARG A 261 -27.73 6.90 5.74
N PHE A 262 -27.31 6.83 7.00
CA PHE A 262 -28.07 6.16 8.07
C PHE A 262 -28.83 7.12 8.97
N GLY A 263 -28.52 8.42 8.97
CA GLY A 263 -29.24 9.41 9.80
C GLY A 263 -29.24 9.03 11.28
N ASP A 264 -30.40 8.79 11.86
CA ASP A 264 -30.56 8.41 13.27
C ASP A 264 -30.68 6.89 13.50
N GLU A 265 -30.53 6.07 12.45
CA GLU A 265 -30.58 4.62 12.59
C GLU A 265 -29.46 4.09 13.47
N VAL A 266 -29.80 3.15 14.35
CA VAL A 266 -28.84 2.47 15.25
C VAL A 266 -28.44 1.16 14.63
N ALA A 267 -27.14 0.88 14.60
CA ALA A 267 -26.62 -0.36 14.04
C ALA A 267 -27.15 -1.58 14.81
N ARG A 268 -27.39 -2.69 14.09
CA ARG A 268 -27.97 -3.91 14.66
C ARG A 268 -27.61 -5.15 13.85
N PRO A 269 -27.60 -6.35 14.46
CA PRO A 269 -27.51 -7.61 13.72
C PRO A 269 -28.67 -7.73 12.73
N LEU A 270 -28.40 -8.30 11.54
CA LEU A 270 -29.45 -8.77 10.65
C LEU A 270 -30.03 -10.03 11.27
N SER A 271 -31.25 -9.96 11.81
CA SER A 271 -31.93 -11.13 12.35
C SER A 271 -32.09 -12.20 11.28
N GLU A 272 -31.80 -13.47 11.62
CA GLU A 272 -32.28 -14.65 10.88
C GLU A 272 -33.81 -14.73 10.94
N HIS A 273 -34.52 -13.82 10.28
CA HIS A 273 -35.96 -13.90 10.08
C HIS A 273 -36.28 -13.75 8.59
N ARG A 274 -36.01 -14.83 7.83
CA ARG A 274 -36.92 -15.24 6.76
C ARG A 274 -38.12 -15.93 7.40
N SER A 275 -38.96 -15.14 8.06
CA SER A 275 -40.37 -15.49 8.24
C SER A 275 -41.13 -14.67 7.21
N GLU A 276 -41.97 -15.35 6.43
CA GLU A 276 -42.87 -14.83 5.39
C GLU A 276 -42.31 -14.85 3.96
N LEU A 277 -42.21 -16.05 3.40
CA LEU A 277 -42.79 -16.28 2.07
C LEU A 277 -44.01 -17.19 2.27
N HIS A 278 -45.17 -16.60 2.01
CA HIS A 278 -46.47 -17.25 1.88
C HIS A 278 -46.46 -18.40 0.87
#